data_AF-A0AAV4BCC3-F1
#
_entry.id   AF-A0AAV4BCC3-F1
#
_cell.length_a   1.000
_cell.length_b   1.000
_cell.length_c   1.000
_cell.angle_alpha   90.00
_cell.angle_beta   90.00
_cell.angle_gamma   90.00
#
_symmetry.space_group_name_H-M   'P 1'
#
loop_
_entity.id
_entity.type
_entity.pdbx_description
1 polymer ?
#
loop_
_entity_poly.entity_id
_entity_poly.type
_entity_poly.pdbx_seq_one_letter_code
_entity_poly.pdbx_strand_id
1 'polypeptide(L)' 'MAGLQNPQQRKAWYYKAADGTTQNAGFVKSFDQITFVTVKGSGHMVPTDKPRPGIEMFINFIQNKPF' A
#
# COMPACT_ATOMS: atom_id res chain seq x y z
N MET A 1 0.80 17.20 22.21
CA MET A 1 0.38 16.22 21.17
C MET A 1 1.22 16.50 19.93
N ALA A 2 2.29 15.75 19.67
CA ALA A 2 3.08 15.94 18.45
C ALA A 2 2.33 15.31 17.28
N GLY A 3 1.95 16.12 16.28
CA GLY A 3 1.26 15.64 15.08
C GLY A 3 2.17 14.84 14.16
N LEU A 4 1.58 14.13 13.19
CA LEU A 4 2.33 13.44 12.13
C LEU A 4 3.06 14.47 11.26
N GLN A 5 4.36 14.28 11.08
CA GLN A 5 5.26 15.22 10.40
C GLN A 5 5.37 14.94 8.90
N ASN A 6 5.54 15.99 8.10
CA ASN A 6 5.76 15.95 6.64
C ASN A 6 4.77 15.09 5.85
N PRO A 7 3.47 15.46 5.80
CA PRO A 7 2.50 14.73 5.00
C PRO A 7 2.83 14.82 3.51
N GLN A 8 3.13 13.69 2.88
CA GLN A 8 3.22 13.60 1.43
C GLN A 8 1.83 13.63 0.79
N GLN A 9 1.77 14.05 -0.48
CA GLN A 9 0.54 14.01 -1.26
C GLN A 9 0.07 12.55 -1.40
N ARG A 10 -1.22 12.32 -1.17
CA ARG A 10 -1.84 11.00 -1.37
C ARG A 10 -1.75 10.64 -2.85
N LYS A 11 -1.22 9.46 -3.16
CA LYS A 11 -1.07 8.95 -4.52
C LYS A 11 -1.59 7.53 -4.65
N ALA A 12 -1.92 7.11 -5.87
CA ALA A 12 -2.23 5.72 -6.14
C ALA A 12 -0.95 4.87 -6.08
N TRP A 13 -1.10 3.63 -5.62
CA TRP A 13 -0.05 2.61 -5.71
C TRP A 13 -0.52 1.42 -6.53
N TYR A 14 0.43 0.63 -7.03
CA TYR A 14 0.15 -0.36 -8.07
C TYR A 14 0.83 -1.70 -7.77
N TYR A 15 0.25 -2.76 -8.32
CA TYR A 15 0.81 -4.11 -8.26
C TYR A 15 0.75 -4.77 -9.63
N LYS A 16 1.54 -5.84 -9.81
CA LYS A 16 1.48 -6.69 -11.00
C LYS A 16 0.42 -7.78 -10.81
N ALA A 17 -0.59 -7.77 -11.66
CA ALA A 17 -1.63 -8.78 -11.70
C ALA A 17 -1.13 -10.08 -12.33
N ALA A 18 -1.94 -11.15 -12.23
CA ALA A 18 -1.58 -12.47 -12.74
C ALA A 18 -1.39 -12.50 -14.27
N ASP A 19 -2.09 -11.63 -14.98
CA ASP A 19 -1.99 -11.44 -16.43
C ASP A 19 -0.83 -10.52 -16.84
N GLY A 20 0.03 -10.12 -15.89
CA GLY A 20 1.17 -9.23 -16.13
C GLY A 20 0.82 -7.74 -16.21
N THR A 21 -0.47 -7.40 -16.16
CA THR A 21 -0.91 -5.99 -16.20
C THR A 21 -0.60 -5.28 -14.88
N THR A 22 -0.36 -3.97 -14.97
CA THR A 22 -0.24 -3.12 -13.77
C THR A 22 -1.63 -2.66 -13.36
N GLN A 23 -2.05 -3.01 -12.15
CA GLN A 23 -3.37 -2.69 -11.62
C GLN A 23 -3.27 -1.77 -10.40
N ASN A 24 -4.26 -0.90 -10.22
CA ASN A 24 -4.33 -0.03 -9.05
C ASN A 24 -4.63 -0.86 -7.79
N ALA A 25 -3.69 -0.86 -6.84
CA ALA A 25 -3.78 -1.58 -5.59
C ALA A 25 -4.43 -0.75 -4.48
N GLY A 26 -4.59 0.56 -4.67
CA GLY A 26 -5.23 1.49 -3.74
C GLY A 26 -4.48 2.82 -3.69
N PHE A 27 -4.47 3.46 -2.52
CA PHE A 27 -3.79 4.71 -2.26
C PHE A 27 -2.81 4.60 -1.11
N VAL A 28 -1.74 5.38 -1.19
CA VAL A 28 -0.72 5.54 -0.14
C VAL A 28 -0.62 7.01 0.28
N LYS A 29 -0.40 7.23 1.57
CA LYS A 29 -0.02 8.52 2.15
C LYS A 29 1.10 8.30 3.16
N SER A 30 2.28 8.83 2.86
CA SER A 30 3.46 8.71 3.71
C SER A 30 3.70 9.99 4.51
N PHE A 31 4.33 9.77 5.66
CA PHE A 31 4.91 10.75 6.58
C PHE A 31 6.35 10.28 6.86
N ASP A 32 7.10 11.00 7.70
CA ASP A 32 8.51 10.67 7.94
C ASP A 32 8.77 9.20 8.34
N GLN A 33 8.00 8.68 9.31
CA GLN A 33 8.23 7.34 9.89
C GLN A 33 7.01 6.42 9.79
N ILE A 34 5.92 6.87 9.19
CA ILE A 34 4.68 6.10 9.09
C ILE A 34 4.07 6.28 7.71
N THR A 35 3.60 5.17 7.14
CA THR A 35 2.91 5.15 5.86
C THR A 35 1.56 4.48 6.01
N PHE A 36 0.51 5.18 5.56
CA PHE A 36 -0.85 4.66 5.50
C PHE A 36 -1.13 4.15 4.10
N VAL A 37 -1.55 2.89 3.99
CA VAL A 37 -1.84 2.21 2.72
C VAL A 37 -3.26 1.65 2.76
N THR A 38 -4.01 1.85 1.68
CA THR A 38 -5.30 1.16 1.46
C THR A 38 -5.11 0.05 0.43
N VAL A 39 -5.76 -1.08 0.60
CA VAL A 39 -5.86 -2.12 -0.44
C VAL A 39 -7.25 -2.08 -1.07
N LYS A 40 -7.32 -1.81 -2.38
CA LYS A 40 -8.58 -1.61 -3.10
C LYS A 40 -9.38 -2.92 -3.15
N GLY A 41 -10.59 -2.87 -2.61
CA GLY A 41 -11.54 -3.98 -2.66
C GLY A 41 -11.23 -5.12 -1.69
N SER A 42 -10.39 -4.91 -0.67
CA SER A 42 -10.27 -5.80 0.49
C SER A 42 -11.15 -5.31 1.64
N GLY A 43 -11.61 -6.24 2.48
CA GLY A 43 -12.21 -5.96 3.77
C GLY A 43 -11.18 -6.03 4.91
N HIS A 44 -11.60 -6.58 6.04
CA HIS A 44 -10.79 -6.69 7.26
C HIS A 44 -9.58 -7.62 7.09
N MET A 45 -9.73 -8.70 6.33
CA MET A 45 -8.70 -9.73 6.17
C MET A 45 -7.99 -9.58 4.82
N VAL A 46 -7.19 -8.53 4.69
CA VAL A 46 -6.50 -8.16 3.43
C VAL A 46 -5.78 -9.34 2.74
N PRO A 47 -4.96 -10.15 3.42
CA PRO A 47 -4.26 -11.27 2.77
C PRO A 47 -5.21 -12.35 2.25
N THR A 48 -6.39 -12.49 2.86
CA THR A 48 -7.44 -13.42 2.41
C THR A 48 -8.20 -12.86 1.22
N ASP A 49 -8.62 -11.58 1.28
CA ASP A 49 -9.44 -10.95 0.25
C ASP A 49 -8.65 -10.63 -1.03
N LYS A 50 -7.40 -10.18 -0.86
CA LYS A 50 -6.51 -9.71 -1.93
C LYS A 50 -5.08 -10.23 -1.70
N PRO A 51 -4.81 -11.53 -1.89
CA PRO A 51 -3.52 -12.13 -1.56
C PRO A 51 -2.34 -11.51 -2.32
N ARG A 52 -2.50 -11.19 -3.62
CA ARG A 52 -1.43 -10.59 -4.44
C ARG A 52 -1.06 -9.16 -4.00
N PRO A 53 -2.01 -8.20 -3.92
CA PRO A 53 -1.71 -6.89 -3.31
C PRO A 53 -1.23 -6.99 -1.87
N GLY A 54 -1.77 -7.92 -1.08
CA GLY A 54 -1.41 -8.11 0.33
C GLY A 54 0.06 -8.51 0.52
N ILE A 55 0.56 -9.47 -0.26
CA ILE A 55 1.98 -9.86 -0.19
C ILE A 55 2.91 -8.79 -0.74
N GLU A 56 2.53 -8.10 -1.82
CA GLU A 56 3.32 -6.98 -2.38
C GLU A 56 3.47 -5.85 -1.36
N MET A 57 2.37 -5.46 -0.70
CA MET A 57 2.39 -4.49 0.40
C MET A 57 3.35 -4.92 1.51
N PHE A 58 3.30 -6.18 1.92
CA PHE A 58 4.15 -6.70 3.00
C PHE A 58 5.63 -6.75 2.62
N ILE A 59 5.96 -7.17 1.40
CA ILE A 59 7.32 -7.16 0.87
C ILE A 59 7.86 -5.73 0.82
N ASN A 60 7.07 -4.79 0.32
CA ASN A 60 7.49 -3.38 0.24
C ASN A 60 7.73 -2.79 1.63
N PHE A 61 6.91 -3.14 2.61
CA PHE A 61 7.12 -2.73 4.00
C PHE A 61 8.46 -3.24 4.57
N ILE A 62 8.71 -4.55 4.51
CA ILE A 62 9.92 -5.14 5.13
C ILE A 62 11.20 -4.69 4.41
N GLN A 63 11.12 -4.50 3.09
CA GLN A 63 12.28 -4.10 2.28
C GLN A 63 12.46 -2.58 2.19
N ASN A 64 11.64 -1.80 2.91
CA ASN A 64 11.64 -0.34 2.85
C ASN A 64 11.54 0.20 1.40
N LYS A 65 10.69 -0.43 0.59
CA LYS A 65 10.40 0.00 -0.79
C LYS A 65 9.23 0.98 -0.79
N PRO A 66 9.18 1.92 -1.77
CA PRO A 66 7.99 2.71 -2.01
C PRO A 66 6.78 1.84 -2.34
N PHE A 67 5.60 2.26 -1.89
CA PHE A 67 4.31 1.74 -2.37
C PHE A 67 3.91 2.42 -3.66
#